data_AF-A0A2N6TZX4-F1
#
_entry.id   AF-A0A2N6TZX4-F1
#
_cell.length_a   1.000
_cell.length_b   1.000
_cell.length_c   1.000
_cell.angle_alpha   90.00
_cell.angle_beta   90.00
_cell.angle_gamma   90.00
#
_symmetry.space_group_name_H-M   'P 1'
#
loop_
_entity.id
_entity.type
_entity.pdbx_description
1 polymer ?
#
loop_
_entity_poly.entity_id
_entity_poly.type
_entity_poly.pdbx_seq_one_letter_code
_entity_poly.pdbx_strand_id
1 'polypeptide(L)' 'MRTTVTLPPAVHRRVSELAEARRSSLSAVVSDLVVRGLAQEDSPVKLMIDPKTGTPSISIGRRITTDQVADLIDEDA' A
#
# COMPACT_ATOMS: atom_id res chain seq x y z
N MET A 1 13.50 -8.51 13.59
CA MET A 1 13.95 -7.75 14.78
C MET A 1 12.73 -7.22 15.52
N ARG A 2 12.83 -6.97 16.83
CA ARG A 2 11.75 -6.35 17.62
C ARG A 2 12.11 -4.90 17.92
N THR A 3 11.24 -3.98 17.50
CA THR A 3 11.42 -2.54 17.72
C THR A 3 10.21 -2.02 18.47
N THR A 4 10.44 -1.19 19.48
CA THR A 4 9.36 -0.48 20.20
C THR A 4 9.26 0.92 19.62
N VAL A 5 8.08 1.30 19.17
CA VAL A 5 7.79 2.62 18.60
C VAL A 5 6.61 3.25 19.35
N THR A 6 6.68 4.56 19.59
CA THR A 6 5.58 5.30 20.19
C THR A 6 4.66 5.81 19.08
N LEU A 7 3.38 5.42 19.13
CA LEU A 7 2.38 5.86 18.18
C LEU A 7 1.58 7.05 18.75
N PRO A 8 1.30 8.09 17.96
CA PRO A 8 0.33 9.10 18.34
C PRO A 8 -1.03 8.47 18.68
N PRO A 9 -1.81 8.99 19.65
CA PRO A 9 -3.05 8.35 20.10
C PRO A 9 -4.05 8.06 18.98
N ALA A 10 -4.19 9.01 18.03
CA ALA A 10 -5.08 8.83 16.87
C ALA A 10 -4.62 7.70 15.94
N VAL A 11 -3.31 7.54 15.74
CA VAL A 11 -2.73 6.47 14.92
C VAL A 11 -2.92 5.12 15.61
N HIS A 12 -2.62 5.05 16.91
CA HIS A 12 -2.83 3.83 17.70
C HIS A 12 -4.28 3.36 17.60
N ARG A 13 -5.26 4.25 17.82
CA ARG A 13 -6.69 3.94 17.68
C ARG A 13 -7.01 3.36 16.30
N ARG A 14 -6.53 4.00 15.23
CA ARG A 14 -6.84 3.59 13.87
C ARG A 14 -6.24 2.22 13.52
N VAL A 15 -5.02 1.95 13.99
CA VAL A 15 -4.37 0.66 13.80
C VAL A 15 -5.09 -0.44 14.58
N SER A 16 -5.55 -0.17 15.80
CA SER A 16 -6.35 -1.12 16.59
C SER A 16 -7.64 -1.52 15.89
N GLU A 17 -8.41 -0.55 15.40
CA GLU A 17 -9.63 -0.80 14.61
C GLU A 17 -9.34 -1.68 13.38
N LEU A 18 -8.22 -1.41 12.69
CA LEU A 18 -7.83 -2.16 11.51
C LEU A 18 -7.38 -3.59 11.85
N ALA A 19 -6.69 -3.78 12.97
CA ALA A 19 -6.28 -5.08 13.46
C ALA A 19 -7.49 -5.96 13.82
N GLU A 20 -8.48 -5.38 14.50
CA GLU A 20 -9.76 -6.04 14.81
C GLU A 20 -10.49 -6.44 13.53
N ALA A 21 -10.66 -5.51 12.58
CA ALA A 21 -11.33 -5.77 11.32
C ALA A 21 -10.64 -6.88 10.50
N ARG A 22 -9.31 -6.97 10.55
CA ARG A 22 -8.51 -7.97 9.84
C ARG A 22 -8.30 -9.27 10.64
N ARG A 23 -8.79 -9.36 11.89
CA ARG A 23 -8.52 -10.46 12.83
C ARG A 23 -7.02 -10.78 12.94
N SER A 24 -6.20 -9.73 12.96
CA SER A 24 -4.73 -9.81 12.98
C SER A 24 -4.18 -9.14 14.23
N SER A 25 -2.95 -9.46 14.61
CA SER A 25 -2.29 -8.75 15.70
C SER A 25 -1.94 -7.31 15.32
N LEU A 26 -1.90 -6.43 16.32
CA LEU A 26 -1.53 -5.02 16.14
C LEU A 26 -0.12 -4.88 15.55
N SER A 27 0.84 -5.69 16.02
CA SER A 27 2.21 -5.69 15.47
C SER A 27 2.25 -6.10 14.00
N ALA A 28 1.48 -7.11 13.58
CA ALA A 28 1.45 -7.54 12.19
C ALA A 28 0.88 -6.46 11.26
N VAL A 29 -0.18 -5.76 11.71
CA VAL A 29 -0.75 -4.64 10.95
C VAL A 29 0.24 -3.48 10.86
N VAL A 30 0.89 -3.09 11.96
CA VAL A 30 1.92 -2.03 11.94
C VAL A 30 3.06 -2.40 11.00
N SER A 31 3.56 -3.64 11.05
CA SER A 31 4.62 -4.10 10.16
C SER A 31 4.22 -4.05 8.69
N ASP A 32 3.03 -4.54 8.32
CA ASP A 32 2.50 -4.46 6.95
C ASP A 32 2.39 -3.00 6.46
N LEU A 33 1.86 -2.12 7.29
CA LEU A 33 1.74 -0.69 6.95
C LEU A 33 3.10 -0.01 6.78
N VAL A 34 4.08 -0.32 7.64
CA VAL A 34 5.44 0.24 7.52
C VAL A 34 6.12 -0.25 6.24
N VAL A 35 6.01 -1.54 5.90
CA VAL A 35 6.56 -2.06 4.64
C VAL A 35 5.95 -1.34 3.43
N ARG A 36 4.63 -1.18 3.41
CA ARG A 36 3.94 -0.45 2.32
C ARG A 36 4.29 1.03 2.29
N GLY A 37 4.45 1.67 3.45
CA GLY A 37 4.82 3.07 3.54
C GLY A 37 6.22 3.31 3.01
N LEU A 38 7.20 2.49 3.41
CA LEU A 38 8.57 2.58 2.92
C LEU A 38 8.67 2.31 1.42
N ALA A 39 7.91 1.35 0.88
CA ALA A 39 7.86 1.11 -0.56
C ALA A 39 7.26 2.29 -1.37
N GLN A 40 6.47 3.15 -0.73
CA GLN A 40 5.90 4.36 -1.35
C GLN A 40 6.82 5.58 -1.24
N GLU A 41 7.67 5.66 -0.22
CA GLU A 41 8.64 6.76 -0.08
C GLU A 41 9.62 6.82 -1.27
N ASP A 42 9.94 5.68 -1.89
CA ASP A 42 10.76 5.62 -3.10
C ASP A 42 10.02 6.11 -4.36
N SER A 43 8.73 6.46 -4.28
CA SER A 43 7.91 6.83 -5.43
C SER A 43 6.81 7.81 -5.01
N PRO A 44 7.07 9.13 -5.03
CA PRO A 44 6.07 10.12 -4.64
C PRO A 44 4.80 9.98 -5.49
N VAL A 45 3.70 9.66 -4.82
CA VAL A 45 2.37 9.52 -5.43
C VAL A 45 1.92 10.90 -5.90
N LYS A 46 1.96 11.13 -7.21
CA LYS A 46 1.48 12.36 -7.84
C LYS A 46 0.07 12.16 -8.36
N LEU A 47 -0.88 12.91 -7.82
CA LEU A 47 -2.17 13.12 -8.44
C LEU A 47 -1.96 14.00 -9.68
N MET A 48 -2.25 13.47 -10.86
CA MET A 48 -2.18 14.19 -12.12
C MET A 48 -3.53 14.11 -12.82
N ILE A 49 -3.87 15.11 -13.63
CA ILE A 49 -5.01 14.98 -14.55
C ILE A 49 -4.46 14.45 -15.87
N ASP A 50 -5.00 13.33 -16.35
CA ASP A 50 -4.60 12.76 -17.63
C ASP A 50 -5.02 13.72 -18.76
N PRO A 51 -4.08 14.21 -19.60
CA PRO A 51 -4.39 15.18 -20.64
C PRO A 51 -5.21 14.62 -21.80
N LYS A 52 -5.28 13.28 -21.97
CA LYS A 52 -6.07 12.62 -23.01
C LYS A 52 -7.51 12.39 -22.57
N THR A 53 -7.70 11.97 -21.32
CA THR A 53 -9.04 11.58 -20.81
C THR A 53 -9.69 12.65 -19.93
N GLY A 54 -8.91 13.61 -19.41
CA GLY A 54 -9.38 14.61 -18.44
C GLY A 54 -9.66 14.04 -17.05
N THR A 55 -9.35 12.77 -16.79
CA THR A 55 -9.66 12.11 -15.52
C THR A 55 -8.50 12.25 -14.53
N PRO A 56 -8.78 12.31 -13.21
CA PRO A 56 -7.75 12.18 -12.19
C PRO A 56 -7.04 10.83 -12.32
N SER A 57 -5.71 10.86 -12.32
CA SER A 57 -4.82 9.71 -12.43
C SER A 57 -3.84 9.72 -11.29
N ILE A 58 -3.61 8.54 -10.70
CA ILE A 58 -2.69 8.33 -9.59
C ILE A 58 -1.79 7.15 -9.96
N SER A 59 -0.48 7.37 -9.94
CA SER A 59 0.51 6.29 -10.10
C SER A 59 0.97 5.81 -8.73
N ILE A 60 0.79 4.51 -8.46
CA ILE A 60 1.13 3.88 -7.18
C ILE A 60 2.03 2.66 -7.46
N GLY A 61 3.09 2.51 -6.67
CA GLY A 61 3.98 1.35 -6.76
C GLY A 61 4.84 1.36 -8.01
N ARG A 62 5.01 0.20 -8.65
CA ARG A 62 5.89 0.01 -9.82
C ARG A 62 5.10 -0.05 -11.12
N ARG A 63 5.74 0.30 -12.23
CA ARG A 63 5.19 0.11 -13.57
C ARG A 63 5.00 -1.39 -13.86
N ILE A 64 3.81 -1.76 -14.32
CA ILE A 64 3.49 -3.12 -14.80
C ILE A 64 3.52 -3.10 -16.33
N THR A 65 4.17 -4.09 -16.95
CA THR A 65 4.26 -4.23 -18.41
C THR A 65 3.18 -5.17 -18.94
N THR A 66 2.92 -5.10 -20.25
CA THR A 66 1.98 -6.01 -20.92
C THR A 66 2.41 -7.47 -20.76
N ASP A 67 3.71 -7.76 -20.86
CA ASP A 67 4.25 -9.12 -20.69
C ASP A 67 3.94 -9.68 -19.30
N GLN A 68 4.14 -8.87 -18.25
CA GLN A 68 3.81 -9.26 -16.87
C GLN A 68 2.31 -9.53 -16.65
N VAL A 69 1.44 -8.91 -17.45
CA VAL A 69 0.00 -9.19 -17.40
C VAL A 69 -0.33 -10.47 -18.15
N ALA A 70 0.33 -10.72 -19.28
CA ALA A 70 0.13 -11.94 -20.07
C ALA A 70 0.54 -13.19 -19.27
N ASP A 71 1.74 -13.16 -18.65
CA ASP A 71 2.24 -14.24 -17.81
C ASP A 71 1.25 -14.60 -16.69
N LEU A 72 0.58 -13.60 -16.11
CA LEU A 72 -0.36 -13.79 -15.01
C LEU A 72 -1.71 -14.39 -15.46
N ILE A 73 -2.15 -14.08 -16.68
CA ILE A 73 -3.40 -14.61 -17.24
C ILE A 73 -3.22 -16.07 -17.68
N ASP A 74 -2.04 -16.42 -18.20
CA ASP A 74 -1.73 -17.77 -18.68
C ASP A 74 -1.56 -18.78 -17.52
N GLU A 75 -1.15 -18.34 -16.33
CA GLU A 75 -1.05 -19.20 -15.13
C GLU A 75 -2.41 -19.57 -14.50
N ASP A 76 -3.46 -18.78 -14.74
CA ASP A 76 -4.83 -18.98 -14.23
C ASP A 76 -5.75 -19.77 -15.21
N ALA A 77 -5.21 -20.27 -16.34
CA ALA A 77 -5.94 -20.93 -17.42
C ALA A 77 -5.89 -22.47 -17.40
#